data_AF-A0A3D4PH35-F1
#
_entry.id   AF-A0A3D4PH35-F1
#
_cell.length_a   1.000
_cell.length_b   1.000
_cell.length_c   1.000
_cell.angle_alpha   90.00
_cell.angle_beta   90.00
_cell.angle_gamma   90.00
#
_symmetry.space_group_name_H-M   'P 1'
#
loop_
_entity.id
_entity.type
_entity.pdbx_description
1 polymer ?
#
loop_
_entity_poly.entity_id
_entity_poly.type
_entity_poly.pdbx_seq_one_letter_code
_entity_poly.pdbx_strand_id
1 'polypeptide(L)'
;GPFVLTQYDEVVGWGEMLLEVIDEGRMPPWHANPKVGVFTNARRMSAEEINALKTWVHGGMPYGNAEDLPKPTSYVQGWQFKREPDFVFDMHRKPFAVPEEGIVEYQY
;
A
#
# COMPACT_ATOMS: atom_id res chain seq x y z
N GLY A 1 2.17 -10.58 -8.42
CA GLY A 1 2.30 -9.11 -8.58
C GLY A 1 1.25 -8.43 -7.70
N PRO A 2 1.30 -7.11 -7.49
CA PRO A 2 0.19 -6.40 -6.86
C PRO A 2 -1.10 -6.68 -7.66
N PHE A 3 -2.20 -6.89 -6.95
CA PHE A 3 -3.52 -7.09 -7.56
C PHE A 3 -4.39 -5.86 -7.28
N VAL A 4 -5.33 -5.59 -8.19
CA VAL A 4 -6.20 -4.41 -8.11
C VAL A 4 -7.28 -4.67 -7.07
N LEU A 5 -7.58 -3.65 -6.25
CA LEU A 5 -8.57 -3.67 -5.17
C LEU A 5 -9.50 -2.46 -5.27
N THR A 6 -9.86 -2.08 -6.50
CA THR A 6 -10.64 -0.85 -6.77
C THR A 6 -12.11 -1.11 -7.00
N GLN A 7 -12.45 -2.33 -7.39
CA GLN A 7 -13.82 -2.80 -7.59
C GLN A 7 -14.12 -3.96 -6.64
N TYR A 8 -15.38 -4.06 -6.21
CA TYR A 8 -15.81 -5.14 -5.33
C TYR A 8 -15.54 -6.53 -5.92
N ASP A 9 -15.82 -6.71 -7.22
CA ASP A 9 -15.61 -8.00 -7.91
C ASP A 9 -14.15 -8.44 -7.88
N GLU A 10 -13.22 -7.48 -7.81
CA GLU A 10 -11.80 -7.78 -7.64
C GLU A 10 -11.53 -8.27 -6.21
N VAL A 11 -12.08 -7.61 -5.19
CA VAL A 11 -11.84 -7.88 -3.76
C VAL A 11 -12.38 -9.26 -3.35
N VAL A 12 -13.60 -9.61 -3.75
CA VAL A 12 -14.27 -10.84 -3.29
C VAL A 12 -13.55 -12.11 -3.72
N GLY A 13 -12.84 -12.08 -4.85
CA GLY A 13 -12.00 -13.21 -5.30
C GLY A 13 -10.84 -13.51 -4.35
N TRP A 14 -10.48 -12.59 -3.46
CA TRP A 14 -9.34 -12.72 -2.54
C TRP A 14 -9.74 -12.89 -1.07
N GLY A 15 -11.03 -12.88 -0.73
CA GLY A 15 -11.50 -12.83 0.66
C GLY A 15 -10.86 -13.87 1.59
N GLU A 16 -10.85 -15.14 1.17
CA GLU A 16 -10.23 -16.24 1.93
C GLU A 16 -8.71 -16.06 2.09
N MET A 17 -8.02 -15.66 1.01
CA MET A 17 -6.58 -15.39 1.05
C MET A 17 -6.26 -14.21 1.98
N LEU A 18 -7.09 -13.15 1.98
CA LEU A 18 -6.93 -12.01 2.88
C LEU A 18 -7.01 -12.44 4.35
N LEU A 19 -7.95 -13.33 4.69
CA LEU A 19 -8.01 -13.88 6.06
C LEU A 19 -6.77 -14.70 6.41
N GLU A 20 -6.33 -15.58 5.52
CA GLU A 20 -5.15 -16.42 5.73
C GLU A 20 -3.90 -15.57 6.07
N VAL A 21 -3.62 -14.54 5.25
CA VAL A 21 -2.42 -13.71 5.45
C VAL A 21 -2.51 -12.81 6.69
N ILE A 22 -3.72 -12.44 7.12
CA ILE A 22 -3.94 -11.67 8.35
C ILE A 22 -3.77 -12.59 9.57
N ASP A 23 -4.34 -13.80 9.53
CA ASP A 23 -4.24 -14.76 10.63
C ASP A 23 -2.82 -15.27 10.86
N GLU A 24 -2.05 -15.41 9.78
CA GLU A 24 -0.62 -15.72 9.89
C GLU A 24 0.25 -14.51 10.28
N GLY A 25 -0.33 -13.32 10.42
CA GLY A 25 0.39 -12.09 10.76
C GLY A 25 1.35 -11.61 9.66
N ARG A 26 1.22 -12.13 8.44
CA ARG A 26 1.94 -11.61 7.26
C ARG A 26 1.45 -10.21 6.89
N MET A 27 0.17 -9.94 7.11
CA MET A 27 -0.49 -8.66 6.83
C MET A 27 -1.17 -8.07 8.09
N PRO A 28 -1.17 -6.74 8.25
CA PRO A 28 -0.36 -5.78 7.50
C PRO A 28 1.13 -5.88 7.89
N PRO A 29 2.07 -5.83 6.92
CA PRO A 29 3.49 -5.90 7.23
C PRO A 29 3.91 -4.64 7.97
N TRP A 30 4.42 -4.83 9.19
CA TRP A 30 4.89 -3.75 10.03
C TRP A 30 6.06 -4.19 10.91
N HIS A 31 7.23 -3.63 10.67
CA HIS A 31 8.45 -4.02 11.38
C HIS A 31 8.59 -3.39 12.77
N ALA A 32 7.88 -2.29 13.05
CA ALA A 32 8.08 -1.56 14.30
C ALA A 32 7.38 -2.28 15.47
N ASN A 33 8.18 -2.68 16.45
CA ASN A 33 7.71 -3.42 17.62
C ASN A 33 6.81 -2.52 18.51
N PRO A 34 5.55 -2.93 18.80
CA PRO A 34 4.64 -2.21 19.70
C PRO A 34 5.21 -1.90 21.07
N LYS A 35 6.04 -2.80 21.58
CA LYS A 35 6.54 -2.76 22.96
C LYS A 35 7.68 -1.77 23.15
N VAL A 36 8.28 -1.28 22.05
CA VAL A 36 9.45 -0.39 22.07
C VAL A 36 9.04 1.07 21.90
N GLY A 37 7.87 1.35 21.30
CA GLY A 37 7.37 2.71 21.14
C GLY A 37 6.04 2.79 20.40
N VAL A 38 5.46 4.00 20.42
CA VAL A 38 4.26 4.35 19.66
C VAL A 38 4.70 5.06 18.39
N PHE A 39 4.25 4.56 17.24
CA PHE A 39 4.59 5.09 15.94
C PHE A 39 3.36 5.70 15.29
N THR A 40 3.47 6.94 14.81
CA THR A 40 2.43 7.54 13.98
C THR A 40 2.28 6.74 12.69
N ASN A 41 1.04 6.55 12.23
CA ASN A 41 0.72 5.76 11.03
C ASN A 41 1.14 4.27 11.14
N ALA A 42 1.18 3.72 12.35
CA ALA A 42 1.43 2.29 12.54
C ALA A 42 0.41 1.45 11.78
N ARG A 43 0.91 0.54 10.93
CA ARG A 43 0.06 -0.37 10.16
C ARG A 43 -0.25 -1.59 11.01
N ARG A 44 -1.31 -1.51 11.81
CA ARG A 44 -1.79 -2.60 12.65
C ARG A 44 -3.30 -2.70 12.51
N MET A 45 -3.81 -3.91 12.66
CA MET A 45 -5.24 -4.15 12.79
C MET A 45 -5.55 -4.53 14.23
N SER A 46 -6.61 -3.95 14.78
CA SER A 46 -7.15 -4.34 16.07
C SER A 46 -7.87 -5.69 15.97
N ALA A 47 -8.11 -6.34 17.10
CA ALA A 47 -8.90 -7.58 17.12
C ALA A 47 -10.33 -7.36 16.59
N GLU A 48 -10.89 -6.17 16.80
CA GLU A 48 -12.22 -5.78 16.33
C GLU A 48 -12.24 -5.68 14.80
N GLU A 49 -11.24 -5.04 14.20
CA GLU A 49 -11.10 -4.92 12.75
C GLU A 49 -10.92 -6.29 12.07
N ILE A 50 -10.10 -7.16 12.67
CA ILE A 50 -9.90 -8.53 12.18
C ILE A 50 -11.22 -9.31 12.25
N ASN A 51 -11.95 -9.23 13.36
CA ASN A 51 -13.22 -9.93 13.53
C ASN A 51 -14.31 -9.43 12.58
N ALA A 52 -14.36 -8.12 12.32
CA ALA A 52 -15.28 -7.54 11.34
C ALA A 52 -15.01 -8.11 9.93
N LEU A 53 -13.75 -8.16 9.52
CA LEU A 53 -13.37 -8.72 8.22
C LEU A 53 -13.70 -10.22 8.15
N LYS A 54 -13.38 -10.99 9.20
CA LYS A 54 -13.73 -12.43 9.27
C LYS A 54 -15.23 -12.66 9.13
N THR A 55 -16.03 -11.88 9.84
CA THR A 55 -17.50 -11.98 9.79
C THR A 55 -18.01 -11.68 8.39
N TRP A 56 -17.47 -10.65 7.73
CA TRP A 56 -17.85 -10.31 6.36
C TRP A 56 -17.47 -11.41 5.36
N VAL A 57 -16.25 -11.96 5.43
CA VAL A 57 -15.81 -13.05 4.54
C VAL A 57 -16.66 -14.32 4.76
N HIS A 58 -16.82 -14.77 6.01
CA HIS A 58 -17.64 -15.93 6.32
C HIS A 58 -19.14 -15.73 6.03
N GLY A 59 -19.61 -14.47 6.03
CA GLY A 59 -20.96 -14.10 5.62
C GLY A 59 -21.20 -14.12 4.10
N GLY A 60 -20.22 -14.55 3.30
CA GLY A 60 -20.31 -14.56 1.84
C GLY A 60 -20.01 -13.21 1.19
N MET A 61 -19.32 -12.32 1.91
CA MET A 61 -18.83 -11.04 1.43
C MET A 61 -19.92 -10.13 0.81
N PRO A 62 -21.09 -9.94 1.45
CA PRO A 62 -22.19 -9.22 0.82
C PRO A 62 -21.78 -7.81 0.38
N TYR A 63 -22.28 -7.40 -0.79
CA TYR A 63 -22.13 -6.03 -1.29
C TYR A 63 -22.86 -5.04 -0.37
N GLY A 64 -22.22 -3.91 -0.10
CA GLY A 64 -22.80 -2.83 0.71
C GLY A 64 -23.85 -2.01 -0.06
N ASN A 65 -24.32 -0.91 0.53
CA ASN A 65 -25.18 0.03 -0.20
C ASN A 65 -24.36 0.71 -1.30
N ALA A 66 -24.86 0.67 -2.55
CA ALA A 66 -24.20 1.31 -3.68
C ALA A 66 -24.12 2.84 -3.53
N GLU A 67 -25.04 3.44 -2.79
CA GLU A 67 -25.07 4.90 -2.55
C GLU A 67 -23.95 5.36 -1.61
N ASP A 68 -23.40 4.46 -0.80
CA ASP A 68 -22.29 4.74 0.12
C ASP A 68 -20.92 4.68 -0.58
N LEU A 69 -20.86 4.34 -1.88
CA LEU A 69 -19.59 4.26 -2.58
C LEU A 69 -18.91 5.63 -2.67
N PRO A 70 -17.66 5.77 -2.19
CA PRO A 70 -16.90 6.98 -2.41
C PRO A 70 -16.59 7.14 -3.90
N LYS A 71 -16.46 8.39 -4.35
CA LYS A 71 -15.99 8.67 -5.71
C LYS A 71 -14.59 8.08 -5.90
N PRO A 72 -14.31 7.39 -7.03
CA PRO A 72 -12.98 6.89 -7.33
C PRO A 72 -11.93 8.00 -7.26
N THR A 73 -10.79 7.69 -6.65
CA THR A 73 -9.68 8.65 -6.56
C THR A 73 -9.06 8.81 -7.95
N SER A 74 -8.92 10.05 -8.41
CA SER A 74 -8.17 10.35 -9.64
C SER A 74 -6.69 10.53 -9.28
N TYR A 75 -5.83 9.75 -9.93
CA TYR A 75 -4.39 9.91 -9.82
C TYR A 75 -3.91 10.80 -10.97
N VAL A 76 -3.24 11.90 -10.63
CA VAL A 76 -2.55 12.72 -11.63
C VAL A 76 -1.26 12.03 -12.05
N GLN A 77 -0.96 12.05 -13.35
CA GLN A 77 0.35 11.60 -13.82
C GLN A 77 1.41 12.65 -13.46
N GLY A 78 2.56 12.18 -13.01
CA GLY A 78 3.67 13.03 -12.59
C GLY A 78 3.48 13.57 -11.17
N TRP A 79 3.49 14.88 -11.03
CA TRP A 79 3.56 15.55 -9.74
C TRP A 79 2.22 15.50 -8.99
N GLN A 80 2.21 14.91 -7.79
CA GLN A 80 0.98 14.61 -7.03
C GLN A 80 0.57 15.71 -6.04
N PHE A 81 1.43 16.70 -5.75
CA PHE A 81 1.07 17.77 -4.82
C PHE A 81 0.25 18.85 -5.51
N LYS A 82 -0.61 19.52 -4.75
CA LYS A 82 -1.49 20.60 -5.24
C LYS A 82 -0.75 21.84 -5.76
N ARG A 83 0.48 22.06 -5.30
CA ARG A 83 1.36 23.16 -5.73
C ARG A 83 2.34 22.64 -6.77
N GLU A 84 2.76 23.43 -7.73
CA GLU A 84 3.85 23.04 -8.64
C GLU A 84 5.18 22.94 -7.88
N PRO A 85 6.15 22.12 -8.36
CA PRO A 85 7.51 22.14 -7.85
C PRO A 85 8.12 23.54 -8.00
N ASP A 86 8.84 24.00 -6.99
CA ASP A 86 9.59 25.26 -7.09
C ASP A 86 10.72 25.18 -8.14
N PHE A 87 11.29 23.98 -8.31
CA PHE A 87 12.32 23.67 -9.30
C PHE A 87 12.13 22.25 -9.85
N VAL A 88 12.37 22.08 -11.15
CA VAL A 88 12.44 20.76 -11.80
C VAL A 88 13.82 20.65 -12.45
N PHE A 89 14.59 19.63 -12.04
CA PHE A 89 15.91 19.36 -12.60
C PHE A 89 15.83 18.15 -13.51
N ASP A 90 16.40 18.28 -14.71
CA ASP A 90 16.55 17.14 -15.62
C ASP A 90 17.72 16.25 -15.16
N MET A 91 17.53 14.94 -15.22
CA MET A 91 18.66 14.01 -15.06
C MET A 91 19.68 14.22 -16.18
N HIS A 92 20.96 14.09 -15.84
CA HIS A 92 22.02 14.22 -16.82
C HIS A 92 21.83 13.16 -17.91
N ARG A 93 21.65 13.59 -19.16
CA ARG A 93 21.36 12.68 -20.29
C ARG A 93 22.51 11.72 -20.63
N LYS A 94 23.71 11.97 -20.11
CA LYS A 94 24.87 11.12 -20.34
C LYS A 94 24.84 10.00 -19.29
N PRO A 95 24.79 8.71 -19.70
CA PRO A 95 24.80 7.62 -18.75
C PRO A 95 26.11 7.61 -17.95
N PHE A 96 26.00 7.30 -16.67
CA PHE A 96 27.16 7.05 -15.81
C PHE A 96 27.55 5.58 -15.90
N ALA A 97 28.78 5.30 -16.32
CA ALA A 97 29.31 3.94 -16.38
C ALA A 97 29.76 3.51 -14.98
N VAL A 98 29.00 2.62 -14.35
CA VAL A 98 29.37 2.02 -13.06
C VAL A 98 30.35 0.88 -13.34
N PRO A 99 31.55 0.87 -12.74
CA PRO A 99 32.48 -0.25 -12.84
C PRO A 99 31.85 -1.57 -12.36
N GLU A 100 32.23 -2.69 -12.98
CA GLU A 100 31.74 -4.03 -12.59
C GLU A 100 32.16 -4.41 -11.16
N GLU A 101 33.32 -3.91 -10.72
CA GLU A 101 33.86 -4.13 -9.39
C GLU A 101 34.40 -2.81 -8.79
N GLY A 102 34.40 -2.73 -7.46
CA GLY A 102 34.96 -1.60 -6.69
C GLY A 102 33.90 -0.64 -6.12
N ILE A 103 34.37 0.49 -5.58
CA ILE A 103 33.54 1.53 -4.95
C ILE A 103 33.59 2.76 -5.85
N VAL A 104 32.42 3.27 -6.23
CA VAL A 104 32.31 4.60 -6.87
C VAL A 104 32.32 5.64 -5.76
N GLU A 105 33.43 6.37 -5.63
CA GLU A 105 33.47 7.51 -4.70
C GLU A 105 32.51 8.60 -5.15
N TYR A 106 31.89 9.25 -4.16
CA TYR A 106 30.89 10.29 -4.35
C TYR A 106 31.46 11.42 -5.22
N GLN A 107 30.82 11.69 -6.36
CA GLN A 107 31.20 12.76 -7.29
C GLN A 107 30.31 13.98 -7.01
N TYR A 108 30.90 15.18 -6.91
CA TYR A 108 30.21 16.45 -6.63
C TYR A 108 29.63 17.08 -7.90
#